data_AF-A0A847F3W4-F1
#
_entry.id   AF-A0A847F3W4-F1
#
_cell.length_a   1.000
_cell.length_b   1.000
_cell.length_c   1.000
_cell.angle_alpha   90.00
_cell.angle_beta   90.00
_cell.angle_gamma   90.00
#
_symmetry.space_group_name_H-M   'P 1'
#
loop_
_entity.id
_entity.type
_entity.pdbx_description
1 polymer ?
#
loop_
_entity_poly.entity_id
_entity_poly.type
_entity_poly.pdbx_seq_one_letter_code
_entity_poly.pdbx_strand_id
1 'polypeptide(L)'
;MIVCPQCAKENQDHYKFCLGCGGELPRDVARKENQFRAPTPAEGMEAASRPSQCPQCGSEVPANFKFCGSCGHVMKSEGAPEPAPPAAEAPSERFAGGPIGAFIHLQPDGSPGARIELTDGMILGRNSGGVFEGDLYASPDHLRVSSAVPGVAIEDLGSVNGVFLRLTPEVPYPLKDGSVFRIGQEIIRFEAIPPVTEGETAVLGSPNPGFLGRLALVTGPNRTGNCFCIPPEGLHLGRERGDIIFPDDGYVSGLHCRVHYQNGEVVLTDLGSSNGSYLCLREKTVVQPGSLLLVGQQLLSVA
;
A
#
# COMPACT_ATOMS: atom_id res chain seq x y z
N MET A 1 -29.39 -25.04 -8.01
CA MET A 1 -29.01 -24.64 -6.64
C MET A 1 -28.31 -25.82 -5.97
N ILE A 2 -27.13 -25.62 -5.36
CA ILE A 2 -26.32 -26.65 -4.68
C ILE A 2 -26.41 -26.45 -3.16
N VAL A 3 -26.79 -27.49 -2.43
CA VAL A 3 -26.78 -27.49 -0.96
C VAL A 3 -25.40 -27.96 -0.48
N CYS A 4 -24.76 -27.17 0.39
CA CYS A 4 -23.46 -27.54 0.93
C CYS A 4 -23.58 -28.79 1.83
N PRO A 5 -22.81 -29.86 1.57
CA PRO A 5 -22.86 -31.07 2.40
C PRO A 5 -22.26 -30.87 3.81
N GLN A 6 -21.47 -29.82 4.02
CA GLN A 6 -20.84 -29.54 5.32
C GLN A 6 -21.68 -28.65 6.24
N CYS A 7 -22.39 -27.65 5.71
CA CYS A 7 -23.13 -26.69 6.54
C CYS A 7 -24.59 -26.49 6.13
N ALA A 8 -25.10 -27.27 5.17
CA ALA A 8 -26.46 -27.22 4.65
C ALA A 8 -26.89 -25.87 4.03
N LYS A 9 -25.97 -24.91 3.88
CA LYS A 9 -26.27 -23.62 3.23
C LYS A 9 -26.52 -23.82 1.74
N GLU A 10 -27.55 -23.17 1.22
CA GLU A 10 -27.86 -23.15 -0.21
C GLU A 10 -26.93 -22.18 -0.95
N ASN A 11 -26.39 -22.62 -2.09
CA ASN A 11 -25.51 -21.84 -2.95
C ASN A 11 -25.99 -21.94 -4.40
N GLN A 12 -25.71 -20.92 -5.21
CA GLN A 12 -26.00 -20.95 -6.65
C GLN A 12 -24.99 -21.84 -7.39
N ASP A 13 -25.38 -22.40 -8.54
CA ASP A 13 -24.65 -23.49 -9.22
C ASP A 13 -23.27 -23.10 -9.77
N HIS A 14 -22.98 -21.79 -9.89
CA HIS A 14 -21.69 -21.30 -10.37
C HIS A 14 -20.61 -21.23 -9.28
N TYR A 15 -21.00 -21.28 -8.00
CA TYR A 15 -20.04 -21.25 -6.91
C TYR A 15 -19.25 -22.57 -6.82
N LYS A 16 -17.93 -22.47 -6.73
CA LYS A 16 -17.03 -23.62 -6.53
C LYS A 16 -16.93 -24.01 -5.04
N PHE A 17 -17.07 -23.03 -4.15
CA PHE A 17 -16.95 -23.18 -2.71
C PHE A 17 -18.20 -22.61 -2.03
N CYS A 18 -18.57 -23.16 -0.88
CA CYS A 18 -19.71 -22.69 -0.10
C CYS A 18 -19.46 -21.31 0.52
N LEU A 19 -20.39 -20.37 0.33
CA LEU A 19 -20.37 -19.03 0.93
C LEU A 19 -20.65 -19.00 2.44
N GLY A 20 -20.71 -20.16 3.10
CA GLY A 20 -20.93 -20.28 4.54
C GLY A 20 -19.71 -20.82 5.27
N CYS A 21 -19.21 -21.98 4.85
CA CYS A 21 -18.14 -22.70 5.53
C CYS A 21 -16.83 -22.79 4.72
N GLY A 22 -16.82 -22.36 3.45
CA GLY A 22 -15.65 -22.48 2.57
C GLY A 22 -15.41 -23.88 1.98
N GLY A 23 -16.22 -24.89 2.35
CA GLY A 23 -16.11 -26.25 1.79
C GLY A 23 -16.43 -26.31 0.29
N GLU A 24 -15.76 -27.21 -0.44
CA GLU A 24 -16.03 -27.44 -1.86
C GLU A 24 -17.45 -27.97 -2.09
N LEU A 25 -18.12 -27.42 -3.10
CA LEU A 25 -19.48 -27.81 -3.47
C LEU A 25 -19.45 -28.96 -4.50
N PRO A 26 -20.27 -30.02 -4.34
CA PRO A 26 -20.36 -31.11 -5.31
C PRO A 26 -20.84 -30.59 -6.67
N ARG A 27 -20.09 -30.86 -7.74
CA ARG A 27 -20.48 -30.52 -9.11
C ARG A 27 -20.93 -31.78 -9.86
N ASP A 28 -22.24 -31.95 -10.02
CA ASP A 28 -22.80 -32.89 -10.99
C ASP A 28 -22.80 -32.28 -12.39
N VAL A 29 -21.61 -32.17 -12.98
CA VAL A 29 -21.49 -31.86 -14.42
C VAL A 29 -20.40 -32.74 -15.00
N ALA A 30 -20.82 -33.68 -15.86
CA ALA A 30 -19.94 -34.52 -16.66
C ALA A 30 -18.83 -33.67 -17.29
N ARG A 31 -17.58 -33.92 -16.87
CA ARG A 31 -16.39 -33.30 -17.44
C ARG A 31 -16.35 -33.65 -18.93
N LYS A 32 -16.55 -32.68 -19.81
CA LYS A 32 -16.00 -32.77 -21.16
C LYS A 32 -14.48 -32.80 -20.97
N GLU A 33 -13.85 -33.94 -21.28
CA GLU A 33 -12.40 -34.09 -21.20
C GLU A 33 -11.74 -33.04 -22.09
N ASN A 34 -11.05 -32.07 -21.48
CA ASN A 34 -10.14 -31.20 -22.20
C ASN A 34 -8.97 -32.06 -22.69
N GLN A 35 -8.96 -32.39 -23.99
CA GLN A 35 -7.89 -33.09 -24.70
C GLN A 35 -6.65 -32.19 -24.90
N PHE A 36 -6.14 -31.60 -23.82
CA PHE A 36 -4.83 -30.94 -23.84
C PHE A 36 -3.84 -31.79 -23.06
N ARG A 37 -3.17 -32.72 -23.75
CA ARG A 37 -2.02 -33.45 -23.23
C ARG A 37 -0.76 -32.69 -23.60
N ALA A 38 -0.15 -32.02 -22.62
CA ALA A 38 1.24 -31.62 -22.74
C ALA A 38 2.12 -32.89 -22.81
N PRO A 39 3.17 -32.92 -23.65
CA PRO A 39 4.08 -34.06 -23.70
C PRO A 39 4.96 -34.06 -22.44
N THR A 40 4.60 -34.87 -21.45
CA THR A 40 5.48 -35.18 -20.33
C THR A 40 6.50 -36.23 -20.80
N PRO A 41 7.82 -36.00 -20.64
CA PRO A 41 8.84 -37.01 -20.92
C PRO A 41 8.59 -38.30 -20.12
N ALA A 42 8.91 -39.45 -20.71
CA ALA A 42 8.67 -40.78 -20.13
C ALA A 42 9.63 -41.14 -18.97
N GLU A 43 10.60 -40.28 -18.68
CA GLU A 43 11.59 -40.47 -17.63
C GLU A 43 11.27 -39.56 -16.45
N GLY A 44 10.50 -40.09 -15.50
CA GLY A 44 10.35 -39.47 -14.19
C GLY A 44 11.68 -39.51 -13.45
N MET A 45 12.07 -38.40 -12.81
CA MET A 45 13.19 -38.38 -11.87
C MET A 45 12.91 -39.36 -10.74
N GLU A 46 13.88 -40.22 -10.42
CA GLU A 46 13.81 -41.11 -9.27
C GLU A 46 13.50 -40.32 -7.99
N ALA A 47 12.42 -40.70 -7.30
CA ALA A 47 12.05 -40.15 -6.01
C ALA A 47 13.03 -40.66 -4.93
N ALA A 48 14.19 -40.02 -4.85
CA ALA A 48 15.14 -40.25 -3.76
C ALA A 48 14.71 -39.43 -2.54
N SER A 49 13.79 -39.96 -1.73
CA SER A 49 13.72 -39.82 -0.27
C SER A 49 12.35 -40.26 0.28
N ARG A 50 12.35 -40.98 1.40
CA ARG A 50 11.12 -41.46 2.07
C ARG A 50 10.34 -40.28 2.64
N PRO A 51 9.00 -40.23 2.50
CA PRO A 51 8.18 -39.19 3.13
C PRO A 51 8.35 -39.21 4.65
N SER A 52 8.38 -38.01 5.24
CA SER A 52 8.47 -37.80 6.70
C SER A 52 7.13 -37.37 7.25
N GLN A 53 6.75 -37.82 8.45
CA GLN A 53 5.53 -37.35 9.10
C GLN A 53 5.77 -35.98 9.75
N CYS A 54 4.81 -35.06 9.57
CA CYS A 54 4.83 -33.76 10.22
C CYS A 54 4.72 -33.95 11.75
N PRO A 55 5.66 -33.41 12.55
CA PRO A 55 5.62 -33.56 14.00
C PRO A 55 4.47 -32.77 14.66
N GLN A 56 3.89 -31.80 13.97
CA GLN A 56 2.82 -30.95 14.51
C GLN A 56 1.41 -31.54 14.25
N CYS A 57 1.16 -32.10 13.07
CA CYS A 57 -0.19 -32.56 12.68
C CYS A 57 -0.25 -34.02 12.22
N GLY A 58 0.89 -34.72 12.14
CA GLY A 58 0.97 -36.12 11.72
C GLY A 58 0.78 -36.37 10.23
N SER A 59 0.53 -35.35 9.40
CA SER A 59 0.38 -35.52 7.96
C SER A 59 1.69 -35.97 7.30
N GLU A 60 1.61 -36.85 6.32
CA GLU A 60 2.78 -37.22 5.51
C GLU A 60 3.24 -36.06 4.64
N VAL A 61 4.52 -35.72 4.76
CA VAL A 61 5.16 -34.65 3.99
C VAL A 61 6.26 -35.26 3.13
N PRO A 62 6.21 -35.09 1.79
CA PRO A 62 7.28 -35.55 0.91
C PRO A 62 8.62 -34.94 1.31
N ALA A 63 9.71 -35.70 1.26
CA ALA A 63 10.98 -35.33 1.88
C ALA A 63 11.70 -34.09 1.29
N ASN A 64 11.17 -33.52 0.20
CA ASN A 64 11.69 -32.29 -0.41
C ASN A 64 10.92 -31.02 0.00
N PHE A 65 9.87 -31.15 0.81
CA PHE A 65 9.01 -30.02 1.19
C PHE A 65 9.54 -29.34 2.44
N LYS A 66 9.86 -28.04 2.34
CA LYS A 66 10.34 -27.20 3.46
C LYS A 66 9.25 -26.91 4.50
N PHE A 67 7.99 -27.18 4.19
CA PHE A 67 6.85 -26.96 5.07
C PHE A 67 5.74 -28.00 4.83
N CYS A 68 4.97 -28.29 5.86
CA CYS A 68 3.81 -29.17 5.81
C CYS A 68 2.66 -28.46 5.08
N GLY A 69 2.20 -29.04 3.96
CA GLY A 69 1.09 -28.48 3.18
C GLY A 69 -0.28 -28.52 3.88
N SER A 70 -0.40 -29.23 5.02
CA SER A 70 -1.66 -29.33 5.77
C SER A 70 -1.78 -28.32 6.90
N CYS A 71 -0.71 -28.05 7.65
CA CYS A 71 -0.75 -27.17 8.83
C CYS A 71 0.25 -26.00 8.79
N GLY A 72 1.08 -25.91 7.74
CA GLY A 72 2.08 -24.83 7.59
C GLY A 72 3.35 -24.99 8.42
N HIS A 73 3.53 -26.08 9.17
CA HIS A 73 4.73 -26.32 9.98
C HIS A 73 5.98 -26.45 9.11
N VAL A 74 7.07 -25.76 9.46
CA VAL A 74 8.34 -25.83 8.73
C VAL A 74 9.03 -27.16 9.04
N MET A 75 9.31 -27.97 8.00
CA MET A 75 9.98 -29.27 8.15
C MET A 75 11.49 -29.04 8.23
N LYS A 76 12.14 -29.53 9.30
CA LYS A 76 13.60 -29.48 9.42
C LYS A 76 14.22 -30.48 8.44
N SER A 77 15.08 -30.00 7.55
CA SER A 77 16.02 -30.87 6.83
C SER A 77 17.22 -31.12 7.74
N GLU A 78 17.51 -32.38 8.05
CA GLU A 78 18.69 -32.75 8.84
C GLU A 78 19.93 -32.52 7.97
N GLY A 79 20.77 -31.57 8.39
CA GLY A 79 21.96 -31.13 7.63
C GLY A 79 22.44 -29.71 7.94
N ALA A 80 21.80 -28.97 8.84
CA ALA A 80 22.35 -27.74 9.40
C ALA A 80 22.92 -28.02 10.81
N PRO A 81 24.13 -27.53 11.15
CA PRO A 81 24.69 -27.71 12.48
C PRO A 81 23.79 -27.07 13.54
N GLU A 82 23.80 -27.69 14.71
CA GLU A 82 23.06 -27.29 15.91
C GLU A 82 23.22 -25.78 16.19
N PRO A 83 22.11 -25.02 16.38
CA PRO A 83 22.23 -23.62 16.72
C PRO A 83 22.87 -23.51 18.11
N ALA A 84 23.96 -22.75 18.17
CA ALA A 84 24.61 -22.37 19.42
C ALA A 84 23.57 -21.77 20.39
N PRO A 85 23.77 -21.91 21.71
CA PRO A 85 22.90 -21.29 22.72
C PRO A 85 22.74 -19.80 22.42
N PRO A 86 21.58 -19.18 22.74
CA PRO A 86 21.30 -17.80 22.37
C PRO A 86 22.42 -16.92 22.86
N ALA A 87 23.21 -16.40 21.90
CA ALA A 87 24.10 -15.29 22.17
C ALA A 87 23.20 -14.17 22.70
N ALA A 88 23.58 -13.63 23.85
CA ALA A 88 22.98 -12.44 24.43
C ALA A 88 22.66 -11.44 23.31
N GLU A 89 21.44 -10.89 23.35
CA GLU A 89 20.93 -9.86 22.45
C GLU A 89 22.09 -9.00 21.94
N ALA A 90 22.40 -9.17 20.65
CA ALA A 90 23.37 -8.31 19.99
C ALA A 90 22.84 -6.87 20.20
N PRO A 91 23.70 -5.93 20.63
CA PRO A 91 23.27 -4.55 20.78
C PRO A 91 22.71 -4.13 19.42
N SER A 92 21.46 -3.64 19.41
CA SER A 92 20.94 -2.88 18.29
C SER A 92 22.03 -1.93 17.82
N GLU A 93 22.29 -1.91 16.51
CA GLU A 93 23.31 -1.06 15.92
C GLU A 93 23.16 0.35 16.48
N ARG A 94 24.08 0.73 17.37
CA ARG A 94 24.06 2.05 18.01
C ARG A 94 24.44 3.02 16.91
N PHE A 95 23.44 3.63 16.29
CA PHE A 95 23.62 4.82 15.48
C PHE A 95 24.41 5.81 16.32
N ALA A 96 25.62 6.14 15.85
CA ALA A 96 26.56 7.00 16.54
C ALA A 96 26.09 8.47 16.44
N GLY A 97 25.03 8.80 17.14
CA GLY A 97 24.44 10.13 17.19
C GLY A 97 23.33 10.16 18.25
N GLY A 98 23.24 11.26 19.01
CA GLY A 98 22.12 11.46 19.93
C GLY A 98 20.77 11.53 19.21
N PRO A 99 19.65 11.54 19.95
CA PRO A 99 18.32 11.65 19.35
C PRO A 99 18.20 12.96 18.56
N ILE A 100 17.71 12.85 17.32
CA ILE A 100 17.47 13.99 16.42
C ILE A 100 16.00 14.44 16.41
N GLY A 101 15.14 13.68 17.09
CA GLY A 101 13.70 13.89 17.18
C GLY A 101 13.00 12.60 17.61
N ALA A 102 11.68 12.58 17.55
CA ALA A 102 10.89 11.38 17.73
C ALA A 102 9.68 11.31 16.80
N PHE A 103 9.20 10.10 16.54
CA PHE A 103 7.84 9.89 16.08
C PHE A 103 6.94 9.43 17.22
N ILE A 104 5.72 9.97 17.26
CA ILE A 104 4.63 9.48 18.11
C ILE A 104 3.64 8.79 17.20
N HIS A 105 3.45 7.49 17.37
CA HIS A 105 2.41 6.76 16.67
C HIS A 105 1.04 7.21 17.19
N LEU A 106 0.11 7.49 16.27
CA LEU A 106 -1.27 7.84 16.59
C LEU A 106 -2.18 6.65 16.33
N GLN A 107 -2.94 6.26 17.34
CA GLN A 107 -3.93 5.21 17.24
C GLN A 107 -5.14 5.66 16.41
N PRO A 108 -6.02 4.74 15.95
CA PRO A 108 -7.22 5.10 15.20
C PRO A 108 -8.17 6.05 15.93
N ASP A 109 -8.14 6.09 17.26
CA ASP A 109 -8.91 7.03 18.08
C ASP A 109 -8.21 8.40 18.27
N GLY A 110 -7.04 8.59 17.65
CA GLY A 110 -6.21 9.79 17.74
C GLY A 110 -5.33 9.88 18.99
N SER A 111 -5.39 8.90 19.89
CA SER A 111 -4.56 8.89 21.09
C SER A 111 -3.10 8.58 20.77
N PRO A 112 -2.13 9.18 21.51
CA PRO A 112 -0.72 8.86 21.33
C PRO A 112 -0.43 7.43 21.80
N GLY A 113 0.27 6.68 20.97
CA GLY A 113 0.78 5.34 21.22
C GLY A 113 2.30 5.34 21.42
N ALA A 114 2.97 4.39 20.77
CA ALA A 114 4.41 4.21 20.89
C ALA A 114 5.21 5.45 20.47
N ARG A 115 6.25 5.77 21.24
CA ARG A 115 7.26 6.78 20.91
C ARG A 115 8.47 6.08 20.31
N ILE A 116 8.90 6.54 19.13
CA ILE A 116 10.07 6.05 18.42
C ILE A 116 11.11 7.15 18.45
N GLU A 117 12.21 6.94 19.17
CA GLU A 117 13.35 7.87 19.15
C GLU A 117 14.07 7.76 17.81
N LEU A 118 14.32 8.91 17.17
CA LEU A 118 14.97 8.98 15.87
C LEU A 118 16.45 9.29 16.05
N THR A 119 17.28 8.59 15.29
CA THR A 119 18.71 8.86 15.19
C THR A 119 19.08 9.20 13.76
N ASP A 120 20.20 9.90 13.56
CA ASP A 120 20.61 10.33 12.22
C ASP A 120 20.91 9.13 11.31
N GLY A 121 20.27 9.09 10.14
CA GLY A 121 20.40 8.00 9.17
C GLY A 121 19.53 6.78 9.46
N MET A 122 18.71 6.80 10.52
CA MET A 122 17.86 5.67 10.88
C MET A 122 16.88 5.33 9.75
N ILE A 123 16.77 4.04 9.43
CA ILE A 123 15.82 3.51 8.44
C ILE A 123 14.64 2.91 9.17
N LEU A 124 13.43 3.26 8.73
CA LEU A 124 12.17 2.80 9.28
C LEU A 124 11.35 2.10 8.20
N GLY A 125 10.71 1.01 8.57
CA GLY A 125 9.86 0.19 7.70
C GLY A 125 9.44 -1.09 8.42
N ARG A 126 8.89 -2.05 7.71
CA ARG A 126 8.40 -3.30 8.33
C ARG A 126 9.52 -4.09 9.03
N ASN A 127 10.78 -3.95 8.61
CA ASN A 127 11.93 -4.59 9.25
C ASN A 127 12.40 -3.84 10.51
N SER A 128 12.11 -2.55 10.62
CA SER A 128 12.69 -1.66 11.63
C SER A 128 11.73 -0.53 12.02
N GLY A 129 11.47 -0.36 13.32
CA GLY A 129 10.60 0.72 13.81
C GLY A 129 9.36 0.29 14.57
N GLY A 130 9.17 -1.02 14.79
CA GLY A 130 8.21 -1.61 15.73
C GLY A 130 6.74 -1.43 15.35
N VAL A 131 6.27 -0.18 15.22
CA VAL A 131 4.89 0.17 14.83
C VAL A 131 4.52 -0.29 13.42
N PHE A 132 5.52 -0.56 12.58
CA PHE A 132 5.35 -1.08 11.22
C PHE A 132 5.35 -2.62 11.16
N GLU A 133 5.60 -3.31 12.28
CA GLU A 133 5.65 -4.76 12.30
C GLU A 133 4.28 -5.34 11.90
N GLY A 134 4.29 -6.26 10.94
CA GLY A 134 3.07 -6.85 10.38
C GLY A 134 2.27 -5.94 9.44
N ASP A 135 2.64 -4.67 9.27
CA ASP A 135 1.96 -3.80 8.31
C ASP A 135 2.36 -4.17 6.87
N LEU A 136 1.44 -4.83 6.17
CA LEU A 136 1.65 -5.27 4.79
C LEU A 136 1.79 -4.11 3.80
N TYR A 137 1.35 -2.91 4.18
CA TYR A 137 1.47 -1.71 3.36
C TYR A 137 2.76 -0.93 3.64
N ALA A 138 3.50 -1.28 4.69
CA ALA A 138 4.85 -0.77 4.90
C ALA A 138 5.87 -1.62 4.12
N SER A 139 6.73 -0.95 3.35
CA SER A 139 7.90 -1.60 2.75
C SER A 139 8.87 -2.04 3.85
N PRO A 140 9.68 -3.10 3.63
CA PRO A 140 10.67 -3.57 4.62
C PRO A 140 11.57 -2.45 5.13
N ASP A 141 12.15 -1.69 4.19
CA ASP A 141 12.88 -0.45 4.42
C ASP A 141 12.08 0.64 3.68
N HIS A 142 11.32 1.46 4.40
CA HIS A 142 10.32 2.35 3.81
C HIS A 142 10.87 3.76 3.63
N LEU A 143 11.47 4.31 4.68
CA LEU A 143 11.97 5.67 4.72
C LEU A 143 13.25 5.76 5.53
N ARG A 144 14.05 6.78 5.23
CA ARG A 144 15.18 7.21 6.05
C ARG A 144 14.86 8.53 6.71
N VAL A 145 15.20 8.63 8.00
CA VAL A 145 15.24 9.90 8.72
C VAL A 145 16.68 10.40 8.84
N SER A 146 16.86 11.71 8.77
CA SER A 146 18.17 12.34 8.97
C SER A 146 18.04 13.66 9.69
N SER A 147 19.12 14.07 10.33
CA SER A 147 19.19 15.30 11.11
C SER A 147 18.85 16.52 10.25
N ALA A 148 17.95 17.34 10.78
CA ALA A 148 17.61 18.66 10.23
C ALA A 148 17.25 19.57 11.41
N VAL A 149 17.45 20.88 11.29
CA VAL A 149 17.09 21.82 12.35
C VAL A 149 16.45 23.07 11.74
N PRO A 150 15.23 23.46 12.14
CA PRO A 150 14.28 22.69 12.94
C PRO A 150 13.64 21.53 12.14
N GLY A 151 13.30 20.44 12.84
CA GLY A 151 12.55 19.30 12.28
C GLY A 151 13.37 18.04 12.04
N VAL A 152 12.91 17.19 11.14
CA VAL A 152 13.60 15.96 10.71
C VAL A 152 13.48 15.84 9.21
N ALA A 153 14.56 15.50 8.51
CA ALA A 153 14.50 15.26 7.07
C ALA A 153 14.07 13.82 6.79
N ILE A 154 13.02 13.68 5.97
CA ILE A 154 12.40 12.41 5.58
C ILE A 154 12.72 12.13 4.11
N GLU A 155 13.23 10.94 3.83
CA GLU A 155 13.52 10.44 2.49
C GLU A 155 12.78 9.12 2.27
N ASP A 156 11.89 9.06 1.28
CA ASP A 156 11.30 7.78 0.85
C ASP A 156 12.39 6.94 0.14
N LEU A 157 12.50 5.65 0.50
CA LEU A 157 13.53 4.75 -0.02
C LEU A 157 13.02 3.91 -1.22
N GLY A 158 12.14 4.47 -2.05
CA GLY A 158 11.52 3.75 -3.15
C GLY A 158 10.45 2.78 -2.67
N SER A 159 9.66 3.20 -1.67
CA SER A 159 8.63 2.36 -1.09
C SER A 159 7.48 2.11 -2.09
N VAL A 160 6.77 0.99 -1.92
CA VAL A 160 5.65 0.64 -2.83
C VAL A 160 4.45 1.58 -2.64
N ASN A 161 4.18 1.99 -1.41
CA ASN A 161 2.98 2.75 -1.06
C ASN A 161 3.26 4.22 -0.72
N GLY A 162 4.52 4.66 -0.72
CA GLY A 162 4.91 6.05 -0.48
C GLY A 162 4.82 6.50 0.98
N VAL A 163 5.52 7.59 1.26
CA VAL A 163 5.41 8.37 2.49
C VAL A 163 4.54 9.59 2.23
N PHE A 164 3.44 9.72 2.98
CA PHE A 164 2.45 10.78 2.79
C PHE A 164 2.53 11.81 3.91
N LEU A 165 2.71 13.09 3.58
CA LEU A 165 2.68 14.20 4.53
C LEU A 165 1.28 14.83 4.56
N ARG A 166 0.69 14.98 5.74
CA ARG A 166 -0.59 15.68 5.90
C ARG A 166 -0.43 17.16 5.57
N LEU A 167 -1.36 17.68 4.78
CA LEU A 167 -1.40 19.09 4.42
C LEU A 167 -1.97 19.94 5.54
N THR A 168 -1.48 21.18 5.66
CA THR A 168 -2.14 22.20 6.48
C THR A 168 -3.45 22.61 5.80
N PRO A 169 -4.60 22.60 6.52
CA PRO A 169 -5.86 23.08 5.98
C PRO A 169 -5.77 24.50 5.40
N GLU A 170 -6.49 24.75 4.31
CA GLU A 170 -6.59 26.04 3.62
C GLU A 170 -5.29 26.59 3.01
N VAL A 171 -4.18 25.84 3.12
CA VAL A 171 -2.90 26.19 2.49
C VAL A 171 -2.81 25.51 1.10
N PRO A 172 -2.43 26.24 0.03
CA PRO A 172 -2.21 25.65 -1.29
C PRO A 172 -0.85 24.96 -1.41
N TYR A 173 -0.86 23.70 -1.84
CA TYR A 173 0.33 22.89 -2.09
C TYR A 173 0.49 22.60 -3.58
N PRO A 174 1.62 22.94 -4.22
CA PRO A 174 1.85 22.68 -5.64
C PRO A 174 1.75 21.19 -6.02
N LEU A 175 1.01 20.92 -7.09
CA LEU A 175 1.00 19.64 -7.80
C LEU A 175 1.88 19.75 -9.04
N LYS A 176 2.95 18.98 -9.07
CA LYS A 176 3.82 18.80 -10.23
C LYS A 176 3.39 17.54 -10.97
N ASP A 177 3.73 17.42 -12.25
CA ASP A 177 3.41 16.21 -13.02
C ASP A 177 3.86 14.94 -12.28
N GLY A 178 2.94 13.99 -12.13
CA GLY A 178 3.14 12.75 -11.37
C GLY A 178 2.97 12.88 -9.85
N SER A 179 2.62 14.05 -9.31
CA SER A 179 2.30 14.20 -7.88
C SER A 179 1.16 13.27 -7.49
N VAL A 180 1.31 12.58 -6.36
CA VAL A 180 0.31 11.67 -5.80
C VAL A 180 -0.17 12.22 -4.47
N PHE A 181 -1.48 12.28 -4.28
CA PHE A 181 -2.09 12.68 -3.03
C PHE A 181 -3.17 11.68 -2.61
N ARG A 182 -3.55 11.74 -1.35
CA ARG A 182 -4.53 10.85 -0.73
C ARG A 182 -5.57 11.64 0.03
N ILE A 183 -6.84 11.26 -0.14
CA ILE A 183 -7.97 11.70 0.68
C ILE A 183 -8.75 10.46 1.10
N GLY A 184 -8.97 10.27 2.40
CA GLY A 184 -9.55 9.02 2.90
C GLY A 184 -8.73 7.78 2.48
N GLN A 185 -9.33 6.88 1.71
CA GLN A 185 -8.75 5.70 1.09
C GLN A 185 -8.35 5.92 -0.38
N GLU A 186 -8.84 6.99 -1.00
CA GLU A 186 -8.58 7.30 -2.40
C GLU A 186 -7.16 7.82 -2.60
N ILE A 187 -6.42 7.17 -3.51
CA ILE A 187 -5.09 7.60 -3.95
C ILE A 187 -5.24 8.17 -5.35
N ILE A 188 -4.83 9.42 -5.54
CA ILE A 188 -5.08 10.19 -6.76
C ILE A 188 -3.76 10.72 -7.28
N ARG A 189 -3.48 10.48 -8.56
CA ARG A 189 -2.32 11.02 -9.27
C ARG A 189 -2.72 12.20 -10.13
N PHE A 190 -1.99 13.30 -10.01
CA PHE A 190 -2.06 14.41 -10.94
C PHE A 190 -1.13 14.17 -12.13
N GLU A 191 -1.66 14.35 -13.33
CA GLU A 191 -0.92 14.23 -14.58
C GLU A 191 -1.11 15.53 -15.36
N ALA A 192 -0.01 16.24 -15.60
CA ALA A 192 -0.05 17.49 -16.34
C ALA A 192 -0.40 17.22 -17.79
N ILE A 193 -1.24 18.07 -18.38
CA ILE A 193 -1.48 18.05 -19.82
C ILE A 193 -0.58 19.15 -20.40
N PRO A 194 0.49 18.79 -21.14
CA PRO A 194 1.36 19.79 -21.74
C PRO A 194 0.56 20.63 -22.75
N PRO A 195 0.87 21.92 -22.89
CA PRO A 195 0.27 22.73 -23.94
C PRO A 195 0.58 22.12 -25.30
N VAL A 196 -0.42 22.09 -26.19
CA VAL A 196 -0.22 21.66 -27.57
C VAL A 196 0.59 22.75 -28.27
N THR A 197 1.84 22.45 -28.62
CA THR A 197 2.64 23.32 -29.48
C THR A 197 2.20 23.14 -30.93
N GLU A 198 1.71 24.21 -31.56
CA GLU A 198 1.46 24.21 -33.00
C GLU A 198 2.79 24.06 -33.75
N GLY A 199 3.00 22.87 -34.32
CA GLY A 199 4.15 22.55 -35.17
C GLY A 199 3.71 22.29 -36.61
N GLU A 200 4.59 21.68 -37.41
CA GLU A 200 4.27 21.30 -38.81
C GLU A 200 3.22 20.18 -38.91
N THR A 201 2.96 19.46 -37.82
CA THR A 201 1.96 18.39 -37.77
C THR A 201 0.59 18.96 -37.43
N ALA A 202 -0.42 18.64 -38.25
CA ALA A 202 -1.79 19.05 -38.00
C ALA A 202 -2.30 18.50 -36.66
N VAL A 203 -2.79 19.40 -35.80
CA VAL A 203 -3.45 19.03 -34.55
C VAL A 203 -4.80 18.40 -34.87
N LEU A 204 -4.98 17.13 -34.51
CA LEU A 204 -6.23 16.39 -34.65
C LEU A 204 -6.81 16.10 -33.27
N GLY A 205 -8.11 16.32 -33.09
CA GLY A 205 -8.82 16.07 -31.84
C GLY A 205 -9.80 17.19 -31.48
N SER A 206 -10.48 17.04 -30.36
CA SER A 206 -11.31 18.10 -29.81
C SER A 206 -10.44 19.26 -29.32
N PRO A 207 -10.86 20.52 -29.49
CA PRO A 207 -10.15 21.66 -28.91
C PRO A 207 -9.92 21.45 -27.40
N ASN A 208 -8.72 21.76 -26.92
CA ASN A 208 -8.46 21.82 -25.48
C ASN A 208 -8.97 23.17 -24.94
N PRO A 209 -10.03 23.20 -24.11
CA PRO A 209 -10.57 24.45 -23.56
C PRO A 209 -9.66 25.11 -22.52
N GLY A 210 -8.45 24.57 -22.29
CA GLY A 210 -7.50 25.05 -21.30
C GLY A 210 -7.41 24.15 -20.07
N PHE A 211 -7.60 22.83 -20.23
CA PHE A 211 -7.44 21.89 -19.12
C PHE A 211 -6.05 22.02 -18.49
N LEU A 212 -6.03 22.13 -17.17
CA LEU A 212 -4.82 22.28 -16.35
C LEU A 212 -4.03 20.98 -16.21
N GLY A 213 -4.70 19.84 -16.44
CA GLY A 213 -4.19 18.50 -16.26
C GLY A 213 -5.32 17.50 -16.14
N ARG A 214 -5.02 16.31 -15.63
CA ARG A 214 -6.03 15.32 -15.23
C ARG A 214 -5.68 14.69 -13.89
N LEU A 215 -6.72 14.32 -13.14
CA LEU A 215 -6.64 13.51 -11.93
C LEU A 215 -6.97 12.07 -12.29
N ALA A 216 -6.09 11.14 -11.94
CA ALA A 216 -6.25 9.71 -12.23
C ALA A 216 -6.28 8.92 -10.91
N LEU A 217 -7.34 8.15 -10.68
CA LEU A 217 -7.46 7.29 -9.49
C LEU A 217 -6.48 6.13 -9.58
N VAL A 218 -5.62 5.96 -8.60
CA VAL A 218 -4.63 4.87 -8.54
C VAL A 218 -5.31 3.62 -8.00
N THR A 219 -5.41 2.58 -8.82
CA THR A 219 -6.08 1.30 -8.48
C THR A 219 -5.09 0.17 -8.21
N GLY A 220 -3.80 0.43 -8.36
CA GLY A 220 -2.72 -0.50 -8.06
C GLY A 220 -1.37 0.03 -8.55
N PRO A 221 -0.29 -0.75 -8.37
CA PRO A 221 1.03 -0.37 -8.84
C PRO A 221 1.00 -0.08 -10.34
N ASN A 222 1.35 1.16 -10.72
CA ASN A 222 1.34 1.64 -12.11
C ASN A 222 -0.01 1.51 -12.84
N ARG A 223 -1.13 1.35 -12.13
CA ARG A 223 -2.46 1.23 -12.72
C ARG A 223 -3.37 2.35 -12.26
N THR A 224 -4.06 2.97 -13.22
CA THR A 224 -5.12 3.94 -12.94
C THR A 224 -6.48 3.44 -13.40
N GLY A 225 -7.51 3.88 -12.68
CA GLY A 225 -8.91 3.72 -13.01
C GLY A 225 -9.46 4.99 -13.63
N ASN A 226 -10.56 5.50 -13.06
CA ASN A 226 -11.23 6.70 -13.55
C ASN A 226 -10.26 7.89 -13.61
N CYS A 227 -10.41 8.69 -14.66
CA CYS A 227 -9.60 9.88 -14.90
C CYS A 227 -10.52 11.07 -15.18
N PHE A 228 -10.17 12.23 -14.64
CA PHE A 228 -10.98 13.45 -14.69
C PHE A 228 -10.10 14.61 -15.15
N CYS A 229 -10.46 15.26 -16.26
CA CYS A 229 -9.77 16.48 -16.70
C CYS A 229 -10.06 17.64 -15.73
N ILE A 230 -9.05 18.44 -15.43
CA ILE A 230 -9.16 19.60 -14.53
C ILE A 230 -9.42 20.84 -15.39
N PRO A 231 -10.62 21.44 -15.36
CA PRO A 231 -10.92 22.62 -16.13
C PRO A 231 -10.22 23.86 -15.55
N PRO A 232 -10.17 24.99 -16.27
CA PRO A 232 -9.53 26.22 -15.81
C PRO A 232 -10.00 26.70 -14.43
N GLU A 233 -11.28 26.50 -14.10
CA GLU A 233 -11.91 26.84 -12.82
C GLU A 233 -11.52 25.90 -11.67
N GLY A 234 -10.89 24.76 -11.95
CA GLY A 234 -10.51 23.74 -10.98
C GLY A 234 -11.60 22.70 -10.72
N LEU A 235 -11.34 21.81 -9.75
CA LEU A 235 -12.25 20.75 -9.31
C LEU A 235 -12.34 20.72 -7.79
N HIS A 236 -13.52 20.41 -7.28
CA HIS A 236 -13.78 20.07 -5.90
C HIS A 236 -13.95 18.56 -5.76
N LEU A 237 -13.38 17.99 -4.71
CA LEU A 237 -13.45 16.57 -4.41
C LEU A 237 -14.08 16.38 -3.02
N GLY A 238 -14.97 15.42 -2.89
CA GLY A 238 -15.65 15.14 -1.62
C GLY A 238 -16.49 13.87 -1.66
N ARG A 239 -17.08 13.52 -0.52
CA ARG A 239 -17.97 12.35 -0.40
C ARG A 239 -19.42 12.65 -0.80
N GLU A 240 -19.87 13.89 -0.64
CA GLU A 240 -21.27 14.30 -0.83
C GLU A 240 -21.41 15.47 -1.80
N ARG A 241 -20.41 16.34 -1.88
CA ARG A 241 -20.41 17.58 -2.67
C ARG A 241 -19.07 17.73 -3.39
N GLY A 242 -19.11 18.34 -4.57
CA GLY A 242 -17.96 18.56 -5.44
C GLY A 242 -18.21 18.03 -6.85
N ASP A 243 -17.18 18.15 -7.68
CA ASP A 243 -17.18 17.72 -9.07
C ASP A 243 -16.81 16.23 -9.19
N ILE A 244 -15.94 15.74 -8.30
CA ILE A 244 -15.62 14.31 -8.14
C ILE A 244 -16.12 13.83 -6.79
N ILE A 245 -16.99 12.82 -6.80
CA ILE A 245 -17.66 12.30 -5.61
C ILE A 245 -17.20 10.87 -5.29
N PHE A 246 -16.84 10.64 -4.02
CA PHE A 246 -16.43 9.34 -3.47
C PHE A 246 -17.43 8.88 -2.39
N PRO A 247 -18.64 8.41 -2.76
CA PRO A 247 -19.73 8.20 -1.81
C PRO A 247 -19.49 7.03 -0.84
N ASP A 248 -18.72 6.03 -1.27
CA ASP A 248 -18.47 4.80 -0.53
C ASP A 248 -17.30 4.91 0.45
N ASP A 249 -16.50 5.97 0.37
CA ASP A 249 -15.35 6.19 1.25
C ASP A 249 -15.71 7.08 2.45
N GLY A 250 -16.08 6.44 3.56
CA GLY A 250 -16.43 7.11 4.81
C GLY A 250 -15.32 7.97 5.42
N TYR A 251 -14.07 7.85 4.96
CA TYR A 251 -12.96 8.69 5.41
C TYR A 251 -12.86 10.01 4.64
N VAL A 252 -13.63 10.18 3.56
CA VAL A 252 -13.71 11.43 2.81
C VAL A 252 -14.79 12.33 3.40
N SER A 253 -14.44 13.57 3.78
CA SER A 253 -15.40 14.59 4.18
C SER A 253 -16.37 14.96 3.04
N GLY A 254 -17.57 15.45 3.40
CA GLY A 254 -18.62 15.78 2.42
C GLY A 254 -18.14 16.71 1.30
N LEU A 255 -17.37 17.73 1.65
CA LEU A 255 -16.48 18.49 0.75
C LEU A 255 -15.09 18.43 1.38
N HIS A 256 -14.09 17.90 0.67
CA HIS A 256 -12.82 17.49 1.28
C HIS A 256 -11.65 18.38 0.87
N CYS A 257 -11.40 18.47 -0.44
CA CYS A 257 -10.32 19.26 -0.99
C CYS A 257 -10.73 19.86 -2.33
N ARG A 258 -9.89 20.75 -2.85
CA ARG A 258 -9.98 21.24 -4.22
C ARG A 258 -8.63 21.22 -4.90
N VAL A 259 -8.65 21.02 -6.20
CA VAL A 259 -7.51 21.17 -7.10
C VAL A 259 -7.81 22.36 -8.01
N HIS A 260 -7.01 23.42 -7.92
CA HIS A 260 -7.27 24.66 -8.65
C HIS A 260 -5.97 25.30 -9.13
N TYR A 261 -6.08 26.27 -10.06
CA TYR A 261 -4.94 27.05 -10.51
C TYR A 261 -4.72 28.27 -9.62
N GLN A 262 -3.50 28.47 -9.14
CA GLN A 262 -3.13 29.63 -8.33
C GLN A 262 -1.66 29.98 -8.56
N ASN A 263 -1.37 31.27 -8.74
CA ASN A 263 0.00 31.79 -8.88
C ASN A 263 0.84 31.10 -9.97
N GLY A 264 0.22 30.67 -11.07
CA GLY A 264 0.91 30.03 -12.18
C GLY A 264 1.06 28.51 -12.05
N GLU A 265 0.50 27.90 -11.01
CA GLU A 265 0.64 26.46 -10.74
C GLU A 265 -0.71 25.81 -10.42
N VAL A 266 -0.82 24.51 -10.71
CA VAL A 266 -1.92 23.69 -10.19
C VAL A 266 -1.59 23.35 -8.75
N VAL A 267 -2.52 23.60 -7.84
CA VAL A 267 -2.34 23.38 -6.41
C VAL A 267 -3.47 22.52 -5.84
N LEU A 268 -3.17 21.79 -4.78
CA LEU A 268 -4.10 21.08 -3.93
C LEU A 268 -4.32 21.87 -2.64
N THR A 269 -5.57 22.06 -2.25
CA THR A 269 -5.93 22.68 -0.95
C THR A 269 -6.95 21.81 -0.23
N ASP A 270 -6.59 21.41 0.98
CA ASP A 270 -7.53 20.79 1.92
C ASP A 270 -8.53 21.85 2.44
N LEU A 271 -9.81 21.52 2.46
CA LEU A 271 -10.90 22.45 2.80
C LEU A 271 -11.38 22.27 4.25
N GLY A 272 -10.48 21.87 5.16
CA GLY A 272 -10.83 21.60 6.55
C GLY A 272 -11.44 20.21 6.72
N SER A 273 -10.89 19.22 6.02
CA SER A 273 -11.37 17.85 6.11
C SER A 273 -11.05 17.22 7.47
N SER A 274 -11.89 16.28 7.90
CA SER A 274 -11.75 15.66 9.23
C SER A 274 -10.49 14.79 9.32
N ASN A 275 -10.24 13.97 8.29
CA ASN A 275 -9.09 13.05 8.25
C ASN A 275 -7.84 13.65 7.59
N GLY A 276 -7.97 14.80 6.94
CA GLY A 276 -6.90 15.47 6.22
C GLY A 276 -6.71 14.96 4.79
N SER A 277 -6.20 15.85 3.95
CA SER A 277 -5.55 15.51 2.68
C SER A 277 -4.05 15.30 2.90
N TYR A 278 -3.45 14.36 2.18
CA TYR A 278 -2.03 14.04 2.28
C TYR A 278 -1.36 14.07 0.92
N LEU A 279 -0.12 14.56 0.84
CA LEU A 279 0.70 14.57 -0.37
C LEU A 279 1.88 13.61 -0.23
N CYS A 280 2.09 12.76 -1.23
CA CYS A 280 3.22 11.83 -1.26
C CYS A 280 4.52 12.60 -1.44
N LEU A 281 5.50 12.33 -0.59
CA LEU A 281 6.85 12.89 -0.71
C LEU A 281 7.52 12.31 -1.96
N ARG A 282 8.17 13.19 -2.73
CA ARG A 282 8.93 12.82 -3.94
C ARG A 282 10.43 13.03 -3.79
N GLU A 283 10.80 13.90 -2.88
CA GLU A 283 12.17 14.26 -2.59
C GLU A 283 12.37 14.34 -1.08
N LYS A 284 13.65 14.33 -0.67
CA LYS A 284 14.02 14.50 0.73
C LYS A 284 13.44 15.81 1.26
N THR A 285 12.55 15.72 2.25
CA THR A 285 11.77 16.85 2.74
C THR A 285 12.03 17.08 4.22
N VAL A 286 12.31 18.31 4.63
CA VAL A 286 12.38 18.67 6.05
C VAL A 286 10.98 18.84 6.60
N VAL A 287 10.62 18.00 7.57
CA VAL A 287 9.32 17.98 8.20
C VAL A 287 9.42 18.59 9.59
N GLN A 288 8.55 19.57 9.88
CA GLN A 288 8.56 20.31 11.14
C GLN A 288 7.90 19.52 12.27
N PRO A 289 8.24 19.79 13.55
CA PRO A 289 7.52 19.24 14.69
C PRO A 289 6.01 19.54 14.60
N GLY A 290 5.19 18.59 15.03
CA GLY A 290 3.72 18.63 14.93
C GLY A 290 3.16 18.14 13.58
N SER A 291 3.99 17.96 12.56
CA SER A 291 3.53 17.43 11.27
C SER A 291 3.09 15.96 11.39
N LEU A 292 2.17 15.54 10.52
CA LEU A 292 1.67 14.17 10.47
C LEU A 292 2.12 13.45 9.20
N LEU A 293 2.65 12.25 9.36
CA LEU A 293 3.09 11.36 8.29
C LEU A 293 2.24 10.10 8.30
N LEU A 294 1.74 9.70 7.14
CA LEU A 294 1.11 8.42 6.90
C LEU A 294 2.08 7.53 6.14
N VAL A 295 2.39 6.36 6.71
CA VAL A 295 3.33 5.38 6.16
C VAL A 295 2.70 4.00 6.31
N GLY A 296 2.37 3.37 5.18
CA GLY A 296 1.51 2.19 5.19
C GLY A 296 0.14 2.54 5.79
N GLN A 297 -0.22 1.87 6.89
CA GLN A 297 -1.42 2.17 7.68
C GLN A 297 -1.13 2.99 8.95
N GLN A 298 0.15 3.28 9.23
CA GLN A 298 0.55 3.95 10.47
C GLN A 298 0.54 5.47 10.31
N LEU A 299 -0.14 6.16 11.23
CA LEU A 299 -0.12 7.61 11.31
C LEU A 299 0.86 8.04 12.40
N LEU A 300 1.84 8.86 12.05
CA LEU A 300 2.93 9.30 12.92
C LEU A 300 2.91 10.81 13.06
N SER A 301 3.12 11.32 14.27
CA SER A 301 3.40 12.73 14.53
C SER A 301 4.88 12.96 14.79
N VAL A 302 5.45 13.99 14.19
CA VAL A 302 6.85 14.41 14.41
C VAL A 302 6.95 15.21 15.72
N ALA A 303 7.85 14.83 16.62
CA ALA A 303 8.02 15.43 17.95
C ALA A 303 9.47 15.80 18.26
#